data_AF-A0A2R6KL47-F1
#
_entry.id   AF-A0A2R6KL47-F1
#
_cell.length_a   1.000
_cell.length_b   1.000
_cell.length_c   1.000
_cell.angle_alpha   90.00
_cell.angle_beta   90.00
_cell.angle_gamma   90.00
#
_symmetry.space_group_name_H-M   'P 1'
#
loop_
_entity.id
_entity.type
_entity.pdbx_description
1 polymer ?
#
loop_
_entity_poly.entity_id
_entity_poly.type
_entity_poly.pdbx_seq_one_letter_code
_entity_poly.pdbx_strand_id
1 'polypeptide(L)'
;MAGFLAGVVATVWKTATAITGRRQGLTALPSPFPLALIERIVGADAPRTTRYPVAAVSHLGYGGTMGAVFALLWPRGDGPRGAAWGAFLWVIQQAVFFPFVGWGPFGRDLSRTASLETLLHHLIYGLALGVLTRDGPEDR
;
A
#
# COMPACT_ATOMS: atom_id res chain seq x y z
N MET A 1 7.88 -10.59 -14.69
CA MET A 1 7.57 -9.15 -14.83
C MET A 1 6.09 -8.82 -14.69
N ALA A 2 5.16 -9.64 -15.21
CA ALA A 2 3.71 -9.38 -15.12
C ALA A 2 3.19 -9.08 -13.70
N GLY A 3 3.58 -9.88 -12.69
CA GLY A 3 3.18 -9.65 -11.30
C GLY A 3 3.69 -8.32 -10.70
N PHE A 4 4.90 -7.90 -11.08
CA PHE A 4 5.42 -6.59 -10.65
C PHE A 4 4.59 -5.44 -11.21
N LEU A 5 4.29 -5.48 -12.52
CA LEU A 5 3.46 -4.47 -13.16
C LEU A 5 2.05 -4.45 -12.58
N ALA A 6 1.45 -5.62 -12.34
CA ALA A 6 0.15 -5.72 -11.68
C ALA A 6 0.17 -5.08 -10.27
N GLY A 7 1.23 -5.30 -9.49
CA GLY A 7 1.43 -4.65 -8.20
C GLY A 7 1.56 -3.13 -8.30
N VAL A 8 2.33 -2.62 -9.27
CA VAL A 8 2.44 -1.17 -9.52
C VAL A 8 1.07 -0.57 -9.86
N VAL A 9 0.33 -1.21 -10.78
CA VAL A 9 -1.01 -0.76 -11.17
C VAL A 9 -1.96 -0.76 -9.99
N ALA A 10 -1.99 -1.84 -9.20
CA ALA A 10 -2.81 -1.91 -7.99
C ALA A 10 -2.46 -0.81 -6.97
N THR A 11 -1.16 -0.48 -6.81
CA THR A 11 -0.72 0.62 -5.95
C THR A 11 -1.16 1.98 -6.48
N VAL A 12 -1.15 2.20 -7.80
CA VAL A 12 -1.70 3.43 -8.40
C VAL A 12 -3.18 3.57 -8.06
N TRP A 13 -3.97 2.50 -8.22
CA TRP A 13 -5.40 2.49 -7.88
C TRP A 13 -5.63 2.83 -6.40
N LYS A 14 -4.96 2.12 -5.49
CA LYS A 14 -4.99 2.40 -4.04
C LYS A 14 -4.64 3.87 -3.74
N THR A 15 -3.58 4.38 -4.38
CA THR A 15 -3.09 5.75 -4.15
C THR A 15 -4.09 6.79 -4.66
N ALA A 16 -4.69 6.56 -5.83
CA ALA A 16 -5.73 7.43 -6.36
C ALA A 16 -6.95 7.49 -5.43
N THR A 17 -7.40 6.36 -4.88
CA THR A 17 -8.49 6.34 -3.90
C THR A 17 -8.14 7.10 -2.62
N ALA A 18 -6.92 6.94 -2.11
CA ALA A 18 -6.46 7.63 -0.91
C ALA A 18 -6.35 9.15 -1.12
N ILE A 19 -5.83 9.60 -2.28
CA ILE A 19 -5.73 11.03 -2.62
C ILE A 19 -7.12 11.64 -2.74
N THR A 20 -8.07 10.97 -3.40
CA THR A 20 -9.45 11.44 -3.53
C THR A 20 -10.13 11.56 -2.17
N GLY A 21 -10.03 10.52 -1.33
CA GLY A 21 -10.59 10.56 0.03
C GLY A 21 -10.00 11.69 0.87
N ARG A 22 -8.68 11.89 0.80
CA ARG A 22 -8.00 13.02 1.48
C ARG A 22 -8.50 14.38 1.00
N ARG A 23 -8.69 14.57 -0.31
CA ARG A 23 -9.23 15.83 -0.88
C ARG A 23 -10.67 16.11 -0.44
N GLN A 24 -11.43 15.07 -0.14
CA GLN A 24 -12.80 15.15 0.38
C GLN A 24 -12.86 15.28 1.92
N GLY A 25 -11.71 15.33 2.60
CA GLY A 25 -11.66 15.39 4.07
C GLY A 25 -12.00 14.07 4.76
N LEU A 26 -11.97 12.94 4.05
CA LEU A 26 -12.37 11.61 4.55
C LEU A 26 -11.20 10.80 5.16
N THR A 27 -10.02 11.40 5.32
CA THR A 27 -8.85 10.71 5.89
C THR A 27 -8.69 11.01 7.37
N ALA A 28 -8.40 9.97 8.14
CA ALA A 28 -8.00 10.03 9.54
C ALA A 28 -6.47 10.04 9.71
N LEU A 29 -5.70 9.95 8.62
CA LEU A 29 -4.24 9.99 8.65
C LEU A 29 -3.72 11.44 8.61
N PRO A 30 -2.76 11.81 9.48
CA PRO A 30 -2.18 13.16 9.50
C PRO A 30 -1.42 13.46 8.20
N SER A 31 -0.78 12.46 7.60
CA SER A 31 -0.07 12.54 6.32
C SER A 31 -0.18 11.21 5.56
N PRO A 32 0.07 11.19 4.23
CA PRO A 32 0.16 9.94 3.48
C PRO A 32 1.26 9.05 4.07
N PHE A 33 0.93 7.79 4.38
CA PHE A 33 1.89 6.88 5.03
C PHE A 33 3.26 6.75 4.31
N PRO A 34 3.34 6.61 2.96
CA PRO A 34 4.64 6.57 2.30
C PRO A 34 5.50 7.81 2.55
N LEU A 35 4.88 8.99 2.66
CA LEU A 35 5.58 10.22 2.97
C LEU A 35 6.07 10.22 4.43
N ALA A 36 5.21 9.83 5.38
CA ALA A 36 5.59 9.71 6.79
C ALA A 36 6.77 8.74 7.00
N LEU A 37 6.77 7.62 6.26
CA LEU A 37 7.86 6.66 6.30
C LEU A 37 9.17 7.26 5.76
N ILE A 38 9.12 7.97 4.64
CA ILE A 38 10.32 8.62 4.09
C ILE A 38 10.81 9.73 5.01
N GLU A 39 9.93 10.58 5.54
CA GLU A 39 10.28 11.61 6.53
C GLU A 39 10.98 11.02 7.76
N ARG A 40 10.55 9.83 8.21
CA ARG A 40 11.18 9.12 9.32
C ARG A 40 12.59 8.64 9.00
N ILE A 41 12.88 8.29 7.74
CA ILE A 41 14.16 7.73 7.28
C ILE A 41 15.15 8.84 6.89
N VAL A 42 14.72 9.80 6.08
CA VAL A 42 15.59 10.84 5.51
C VAL A 42 15.55 12.17 6.26
N GLY A 43 14.65 12.29 7.24
CA GLY A 43 14.41 13.51 8.01
C GLY A 43 13.26 14.36 7.45
N ALA A 44 12.44 14.92 8.34
CA ALA A 44 11.32 15.79 7.98
C ALA A 44 11.78 17.12 7.34
N ASP A 45 13.00 17.56 7.65
CA ASP A 45 13.61 18.79 7.13
C ASP A 45 14.19 18.64 5.71
N ALA A 46 14.24 17.41 5.18
CA ALA A 46 14.70 17.16 3.83
C ALA A 46 13.86 17.93 2.79
N PRO A 47 14.45 18.37 1.66
CA PRO A 47 13.72 19.10 0.63
C PRO A 47 12.49 18.32 0.13
N ARG A 48 11.39 19.03 -0.14
CA ARG A 48 10.17 18.43 -0.70
C ARG A 48 10.44 17.76 -2.05
N THR A 49 11.35 18.33 -2.84
CA THR A 49 11.84 17.79 -4.11
C THR A 49 12.55 16.44 -3.95
N THR A 50 12.99 16.08 -2.75
CA THR A 50 13.55 14.77 -2.43
C THR A 50 12.48 13.86 -1.83
N ARG A 51 11.79 14.29 -0.78
CA ARG A 51 10.85 13.43 -0.03
C ARG A 51 9.72 12.88 -0.88
N TYR A 52 9.08 13.72 -1.68
CA TYR A 52 7.90 13.29 -2.44
C TYR A 52 8.23 12.28 -3.55
N PRO A 53 9.24 12.51 -4.41
CA PRO A 53 9.62 11.51 -5.40
C PRO A 53 10.10 10.21 -4.76
N VAL A 54 10.91 10.28 -3.70
CA VAL A 54 11.40 9.08 -3.01
C VAL A 54 10.23 8.30 -2.40
N ALA A 55 9.25 8.97 -1.79
CA ALA A 55 8.05 8.32 -1.26
C ALA A 55 7.22 7.66 -2.36
N ALA A 56 7.03 8.35 -3.50
CA ALA A 56 6.28 7.80 -4.63
C ALA A 56 6.98 6.57 -5.23
N VAL A 57 8.28 6.67 -5.54
CA VAL A 57 9.07 5.58 -6.12
C VAL A 57 9.14 4.40 -5.16
N SER A 58 9.37 4.64 -3.87
CA SER A 58 9.42 3.57 -2.86
C SER A 58 8.06 2.88 -2.71
N HIS A 59 6.96 3.63 -2.73
CA HIS A 59 5.61 3.07 -2.61
C HIS A 59 5.25 2.20 -3.83
N LEU A 60 5.54 2.69 -5.03
CA LEU A 60 5.31 1.95 -6.27
C LEU A 60 6.23 0.73 -6.35
N GLY A 61 7.51 0.87 -6.00
CA GLY A 61 8.49 -0.22 -5.98
C GLY A 61 8.13 -1.31 -4.98
N TYR A 62 7.69 -0.93 -3.76
CA TYR A 62 7.21 -1.88 -2.76
C TYR A 62 5.95 -2.60 -3.24
N GLY A 63 4.97 -1.86 -3.78
CA GLY A 63 3.76 -2.44 -4.37
C GLY A 63 4.06 -3.42 -5.49
N GLY A 64 4.90 -3.04 -6.44
CA GLY A 64 5.35 -3.93 -7.50
C GLY A 64 6.07 -5.17 -6.96
N THR A 65 6.96 -5.00 -5.99
CA THR A 65 7.68 -6.13 -5.38
C THR A 65 6.71 -7.11 -4.71
N MET A 66 5.76 -6.61 -3.91
CA MET A 66 4.74 -7.47 -3.28
C MET A 66 3.77 -8.07 -4.29
N GLY A 67 3.51 -7.40 -5.42
CA GLY A 67 2.76 -7.97 -6.54
C GLY A 67 3.51 -9.11 -7.24
N ALA A 68 4.82 -8.99 -7.40
CA ALA A 68 5.65 -10.07 -7.92
C ALA A 68 5.67 -11.27 -6.97
N VAL A 69 5.83 -11.03 -5.66
CA VAL A 69 5.74 -12.10 -4.64
C VAL A 69 4.38 -12.79 -4.68
N PHE A 70 3.28 -12.03 -4.75
CA PHE A 70 1.95 -12.59 -4.88
C PHE A 70 1.83 -13.50 -6.11
N ALA A 71 2.27 -13.05 -7.28
CA ALA A 71 2.20 -13.84 -8.51
C ALA A 71 3.09 -15.09 -8.49
N LEU A 72 4.18 -15.08 -7.71
CA LEU A 72 5.02 -16.26 -7.49
C LEU A 72 4.32 -17.29 -6.59
N LEU A 73 3.62 -16.83 -5.55
CA LEU A 73 2.89 -17.70 -4.62
C LEU A 73 1.58 -18.23 -5.23
N TRP A 74 0.93 -17.41 -6.05
CA TRP A 74 -0.34 -17.71 -6.72
C TRP A 74 -0.26 -17.31 -8.20
N PRO A 75 0.26 -18.19 -9.07
CA PRO A 75 0.39 -17.92 -10.51
C PRO A 75 -0.95 -17.61 -11.19
N ARG A 76 -2.04 -18.15 -10.65
CA ARG A 76 -3.43 -17.80 -11.00
C ARG A 76 -4.07 -17.12 -9.79
N GLY A 77 -4.14 -15.79 -9.85
CA GLY A 77 -4.73 -14.96 -8.82
C GLY A 77 -6.25 -15.08 -8.76
N ASP A 78 -6.82 -14.70 -7.63
CA ASP A 78 -8.26 -14.46 -7.51
C ASP A 78 -8.51 -13.34 -6.48
N GLY A 79 -9.75 -12.84 -6.44
CA GLY A 79 -10.16 -11.78 -5.52
C GLY A 79 -9.94 -12.15 -4.05
N PRO A 80 -10.40 -13.32 -3.56
CA PRO A 80 -10.20 -13.74 -2.18
C PRO A 80 -8.72 -13.81 -1.73
N ARG A 81 -7.84 -14.44 -2.54
CA ARG A 81 -6.40 -14.51 -2.26
C ARG A 81 -5.77 -13.13 -2.29
N GLY A 82 -6.16 -12.30 -3.26
CA GLY A 82 -5.74 -10.91 -3.33
C GLY A 82 -6.13 -10.11 -2.09
N ALA A 83 -7.38 -10.23 -1.64
CA ALA A 83 -7.87 -9.57 -0.43
C ALA A 83 -7.13 -10.05 0.83
N ALA A 84 -6.91 -11.36 0.96
CA ALA A 84 -6.13 -11.94 2.06
C ALA A 84 -4.68 -11.42 2.05
N TRP A 85 -4.06 -11.32 0.87
CA TRP A 85 -2.73 -10.74 0.70
C TRP A 85 -2.69 -9.26 1.11
N GLY A 86 -3.69 -8.47 0.69
CA GLY A 86 -3.85 -7.09 1.12
C GLY A 86 -3.97 -6.97 2.64
N ALA A 87 -4.85 -7.76 3.26
CA ALA A 87 -5.03 -7.78 4.72
C ALA A 87 -3.73 -8.18 5.45
N PHE A 88 -2.98 -9.14 4.93
CA PHE A 88 -1.67 -9.51 5.46
C PHE A 88 -0.67 -8.35 5.43
N LEU A 89 -0.54 -7.67 4.28
CA LEU A 89 0.31 -6.48 4.17
C LEU A 89 -0.14 -5.35 5.09
N TRP A 90 -1.45 -5.20 5.31
CA TRP A 90 -1.99 -4.27 6.30
C TRP A 90 -1.55 -4.64 7.71
N VAL A 91 -1.62 -5.91 8.12
CA VAL A 91 -1.12 -6.34 9.44
C VAL A 91 0.35 -5.97 9.61
N ILE A 92 1.19 -6.19 8.59
CA ILE A 92 2.60 -5.77 8.61
C ILE A 92 2.70 -4.25 8.79
N GLN A 93 1.92 -3.46 8.04
CA GLN A 93 1.90 -2.01 8.21
C GLN A 93 1.53 -1.60 9.65
N GLN A 94 0.48 -2.20 10.21
CA GLN A 94 -0.02 -1.86 11.53
C GLN A 94 0.90 -2.28 12.67
N ALA A 95 1.56 -3.44 12.55
CA ALA A 95 2.37 -4.02 13.61
C ALA A 95 3.84 -3.55 13.56
N VAL A 96 4.36 -3.25 12.37
CA VAL A 96 5.77 -2.90 12.18
C VAL A 96 5.94 -1.43 11.84
N PHE A 97 5.31 -0.98 10.77
CA PHE A 97 5.63 0.34 10.22
C PHE A 97 4.93 1.50 10.92
N PHE A 98 3.71 1.32 11.40
CA PHE A 98 3.01 2.33 12.19
C PHE A 98 3.77 2.68 13.48
N PRO A 99 4.22 1.71 14.31
CA PRO A 99 5.12 2.00 15.42
C PRO A 99 6.39 2.71 14.99
N PHE A 100 7.00 2.28 13.87
CA PHE A 100 8.25 2.87 13.37
C PHE A 100 8.14 4.38 13.07
N VAL A 101 7.00 4.82 12.53
CA VAL A 101 6.71 6.24 12.25
C VAL A 101 6.08 6.98 13.44
N GLY A 102 5.94 6.34 14.60
CA GLY A 102 5.41 6.95 15.83
C GLY A 102 3.88 6.99 15.93
N TRP A 103 3.16 6.21 15.12
CA TRP A 103 1.69 6.13 15.15
C TRP A 103 1.14 5.02 16.07
N GLY A 104 2.05 4.25 16.69
CA GLY A 104 1.73 3.14 17.57
C GLY A 104 1.15 1.92 16.84
N PRO A 105 1.15 0.73 17.48
CA PRO A 105 0.63 -0.48 16.86
C PRO A 105 -0.87 -0.32 16.58
N PHE A 106 -1.30 -0.74 15.39
CA PHE A 106 -2.70 -0.61 14.93
C PHE A 106 -3.27 0.81 15.00
N GLY A 107 -2.42 1.84 14.96
CA GLY A 107 -2.84 3.24 14.98
C GLY A 107 -3.29 3.72 16.36
N ARG A 108 -2.80 3.08 17.44
CA ARG A 108 -3.12 3.42 18.84
C ARG A 108 -2.94 4.91 19.15
N ASP A 109 -1.92 5.55 18.56
CA ASP A 109 -1.61 6.96 18.81
C ASP A 109 -2.25 7.91 17.77
N LEU A 110 -3.09 7.37 16.87
CA LEU A 110 -3.90 8.13 15.92
C LEU A 110 -5.40 7.96 16.22
N SER A 111 -5.99 6.89 15.70
CA SER A 111 -7.40 6.54 15.87
C SER A 111 -7.68 5.15 15.30
N ARG A 112 -8.77 4.52 15.77
CA ARG A 112 -9.29 3.29 15.15
C ARG A 112 -9.67 3.51 13.69
N THR A 113 -10.18 4.69 13.35
CA THR A 113 -10.56 5.06 11.98
C THR A 113 -9.35 5.05 11.04
N ALA A 114 -8.18 5.54 11.46
CA ALA A 114 -6.95 5.48 10.66
C ALA A 114 -6.51 4.03 10.35
N SER A 115 -6.71 3.12 11.32
CA SER A 115 -6.42 1.69 11.14
C SER A 115 -7.38 1.05 10.12
N LEU A 116 -8.67 1.34 10.20
CA LEU A 116 -9.69 0.84 9.27
C LEU A 116 -9.57 1.45 7.87
N GLU A 117 -9.25 2.75 7.78
CA GLU A 117 -8.98 3.43 6.52
C GLU A 117 -7.81 2.76 5.79
N THR A 118 -6.72 2.47 6.50
CA THR A 118 -5.58 1.78 5.88
C THR A 118 -5.90 0.34 5.52
N LEU A 119 -6.76 -0.36 6.28
CA LEU A 119 -7.25 -1.69 5.89
C LEU A 119 -7.98 -1.63 4.55
N LEU A 120 -8.93 -0.69 4.41
CA LEU A 120 -9.68 -0.50 3.16
C LEU A 120 -8.73 -0.29 1.97
N HIS A 121 -7.74 0.58 2.11
CA HIS A 121 -6.74 0.82 1.07
C HIS A 121 -5.95 -0.44 0.68
N HIS A 122 -5.61 -1.30 1.64
CA HIS A 122 -4.92 -2.56 1.36
C HIS A 122 -5.83 -3.60 0.72
N LEU A 123 -7.10 -3.64 1.09
CA LEU A 123 -8.09 -4.49 0.43
C LEU A 123 -8.27 -4.07 -1.03
N ILE A 124 -8.34 -2.77 -1.32
CA ILE A 124 -8.39 -2.24 -2.70
C ILE A 124 -7.17 -2.70 -3.50
N TYR A 125 -5.97 -2.54 -2.95
CA TYR A 125 -4.74 -3.03 -3.57
C TYR A 125 -4.80 -4.54 -3.84
N GLY A 126 -5.15 -5.31 -2.82
CA GLY A 126 -5.18 -6.77 -2.88
C GLY A 126 -6.20 -7.30 -3.91
N LEU A 127 -7.42 -6.76 -3.90
CA LEU A 127 -8.47 -7.11 -4.86
C LEU A 127 -8.05 -6.76 -6.29
N ALA A 128 -7.51 -5.55 -6.51
CA ALA A 128 -7.03 -5.15 -7.83
C ALA A 128 -5.91 -6.08 -8.32
N LEU A 129 -4.96 -6.41 -7.46
CA LEU A 129 -3.87 -7.33 -7.78
C LEU A 129 -4.38 -8.74 -8.14
N GLY A 130 -5.31 -9.28 -7.35
CA GLY A 130 -5.92 -10.59 -7.59
C GLY A 130 -6.67 -10.66 -8.92
N VAL A 131 -7.38 -9.59 -9.31
CA VAL A 131 -8.04 -9.47 -10.62
C VAL A 131 -7.01 -9.38 -11.75
N LEU A 132 -5.98 -8.53 -11.60
CA LEU A 132 -4.97 -8.30 -12.63
C LEU A 132 -4.05 -9.51 -12.90
N THR A 133 -4.02 -10.46 -11.97
CA THR A 133 -3.21 -11.70 -12.06
C THR A 133 -4.06 -12.95 -12.24
N ARG A 134 -5.36 -12.80 -12.52
CA ARG A 134 -6.29 -13.91 -12.67
C ARG A 134 -5.97 -14.80 -13.86
N ASP A 135 -5.68 -14.19 -15.00
CA ASP A 135 -5.32 -14.89 -16.24
C ASP A 135 -3.79 -14.92 -16.33
N GLY A 136 -3.20 -16.06 -15.96
CA GLY A 136 -1.77 -16.24 -15.93
C GLY A 136 -1.14 -16.22 -17.33
N PRO A 137 0.18 -16.04 -17.45
CA PRO A 137 0.85 -16.04 -18.76
C PRO A 137 0.76 -17.38 -19.51
N GLU A 138 0.36 -18.48 -18.85
CA GLU A 138 0.12 -19.78 -19.50
C GLU A 138 -1.14 -19.79 -20.38
N ASP A 139 -2.04 -18.82 -20.21
CA ASP A 139 -3.32 -18.76 -20.92
C ASP A 139 -3.30 -17.74 -22.09
N ARG A 140 -2.11 -17.25 -22.50
CA ARG A 140 -1.91 -16.29 -23.61
C ARG A 140 -0.96 -16.78 -24.68
#